data_AF-A0A519GIM6-F1
#
_entry.id   AF-A0A519GIM6-F1
#
_cell.length_a   1.000
_cell.length_b   1.000
_cell.length_c   1.000
_cell.angle_alpha   90.00
_cell.angle_beta   90.00
_cell.angle_gamma   90.00
#
_symmetry.space_group_name_H-M   'P 1'
#
loop_
_entity.id
_entity.type
_entity.pdbx_description
1 polymer ?
#
loop_
_entity_poly.entity_id
_entity_poly.type
_entity_poly.pdbx_seq_one_letter_code
_entity_poly.pdbx_strand_id
1 'polypeptide(L)'
;MHGEYKVPGGKLVVVDLDVQQGRIADFHLSGDFFLEPDDALADIDAAVTGLPVEADVAAIAAAVRGALPDGAQLLGFTPEAVGTAVRRALVTAAGWRDFEWEVVHEKAVSPRMNLALDEVLTTRVGDGRRKPTLRIWEWDESAVVIGSFQSLRNEVDPEGAARHGFDVVRRISGGGAMLMAAGSIVTYSLYVPASLVAGI
;
A
#
# COMPACT_ATOMS: atom_id res chain seq x y z
N MET A 1 -4.34 -17.13 -6.64
CA MET A 1 -4.14 -15.95 -5.75
C MET A 1 -2.71 -16.00 -5.21
N HIS A 2 -2.11 -14.85 -4.90
CA HIS A 2 -0.69 -14.76 -4.55
C HIS A 2 -0.49 -13.80 -3.36
N GLY A 3 0.37 -14.17 -2.41
CA GLY A 3 0.68 -13.33 -1.25
C GLY A 3 2.11 -13.48 -0.78
N GLU A 4 2.74 -12.35 -0.44
CA GLU A 4 4.12 -12.32 0.03
C GLU A 4 4.22 -11.67 1.41
N TYR A 5 5.13 -12.19 2.23
CA TYR A 5 5.46 -11.62 3.53
C TYR A 5 6.96 -11.72 3.83
N LYS A 6 7.62 -10.57 3.95
CA LYS A 6 9.01 -10.47 4.41
C LYS A 6 9.03 -10.44 5.93
N VAL A 7 9.52 -11.52 6.55
CA VAL A 7 9.65 -11.62 8.01
C VAL A 7 10.68 -10.60 8.50
N PRO A 8 10.38 -9.74 9.50
CA PRO A 8 11.34 -8.80 10.05
C PRO A 8 12.60 -9.51 10.56
N GLY A 9 13.77 -9.18 10.00
CA GLY A 9 15.03 -9.86 10.32
C GLY A 9 15.13 -11.31 9.80
N GLY A 10 14.16 -11.77 9.00
CA GLY A 10 14.07 -13.13 8.49
C GLY A 10 13.99 -13.21 6.96
N LYS A 11 13.33 -14.26 6.50
CA LYS A 11 13.22 -14.67 5.11
C LYS A 11 11.86 -14.26 4.53
N LEU A 12 11.77 -14.27 3.21
CA LEU A 12 10.57 -14.05 2.43
C LEU A 12 9.77 -15.36 2.40
N VAL A 13 8.50 -15.22 2.74
CA VAL A 13 7.48 -16.26 2.59
C VAL A 13 6.55 -15.84 1.47
N VAL A 14 6.32 -16.74 0.53
CA VAL A 14 5.45 -16.57 -0.62
C VAL A 14 4.43 -17.68 -0.60
N VAL A 15 3.18 -17.36 -0.87
CA VAL A 15 2.11 -18.35 -1.01
C VAL A 15 1.34 -18.13 -2.29
N ASP A 16 1.05 -19.22 -2.98
CA ASP A 16 0.11 -19.28 -4.08
C ASP A 16 -1.06 -20.17 -3.64
N LEU A 17 -2.29 -19.77 -3.93
CA LEU A 17 -3.48 -20.54 -3.56
C LEU A 17 -4.68 -20.17 -4.42
N ASP A 18 -5.65 -21.07 -4.52
CA ASP A 18 -6.98 -20.80 -5.07
C ASP A 18 -8.05 -20.86 -3.98
N VAL A 19 -9.26 -20.42 -4.33
CA VAL A 19 -10.43 -20.48 -3.45
C VAL A 19 -11.56 -21.24 -4.13
N GLN A 20 -12.01 -22.31 -3.48
CA GLN A 20 -13.12 -23.14 -3.95
C GLN A 20 -14.15 -23.30 -2.82
N GLN A 21 -15.40 -22.91 -3.06
CA GLN A 21 -16.50 -23.03 -2.09
C GLN A 21 -16.19 -22.41 -0.71
N GLY A 22 -15.50 -21.26 -0.69
CA GLY A 22 -15.13 -20.57 0.56
C GLY A 22 -13.98 -21.23 1.34
N ARG A 23 -13.24 -22.14 0.70
CA ARG A 23 -12.08 -22.81 1.28
C ARG A 23 -10.84 -22.60 0.43
N ILE A 24 -9.68 -22.62 1.08
CA ILE A 24 -8.37 -22.59 0.41
C ILE A 24 -8.20 -23.89 -0.37
N ALA A 25 -7.80 -23.79 -1.63
CA ALA A 25 -7.50 -24.91 -2.53
C ALA A 25 -6.15 -24.68 -3.21
N ASP A 26 -5.52 -25.74 -3.73
CA ASP A 26 -4.29 -25.66 -4.52
C ASP A 26 -3.20 -24.77 -3.88
N PHE A 27 -3.06 -24.84 -2.56
CA PHE A 27 -2.13 -24.02 -1.80
C PHE A 27 -0.70 -24.53 -1.96
N HIS A 28 0.23 -23.60 -2.15
CA HIS A 28 1.65 -23.87 -2.23
C HIS A 28 2.46 -22.81 -1.49
N LEU A 29 3.30 -23.26 -0.55
CA LEU A 29 4.25 -22.43 0.18
C LEU A 29 5.63 -22.43 -0.49
N SER A 30 6.18 -21.25 -0.74
CA SER A 30 7.53 -21.07 -1.32
C SER A 30 8.25 -19.85 -0.72
N GLY A 31 9.54 -19.65 -1.02
CA GLY A 31 10.30 -18.51 -0.51
C GLY A 31 11.82 -18.73 -0.45
N ASP A 32 12.54 -17.86 0.27
CA ASP A 32 13.99 -17.99 0.52
C ASP A 32 14.31 -18.46 1.97
N PHE A 33 13.35 -19.12 2.60
CA PHE A 33 13.48 -19.75 3.92
C PHE A 33 14.08 -21.16 3.83
N PHE A 34 14.43 -21.74 4.98
CA PHE A 34 14.82 -23.15 5.08
C PHE A 34 13.88 -23.89 6.04
N LEU A 35 13.62 -25.15 5.73
CA LEU A 35 12.80 -26.07 6.52
C LEU A 35 13.55 -27.40 6.60
N GLU A 36 13.63 -27.96 7.81
CA GLU A 36 14.25 -29.26 8.07
C GLU A 36 13.29 -30.13 8.89
N PRO A 37 12.92 -31.34 8.44
CA PRO A 37 13.22 -31.89 7.10
C PRO A 37 12.47 -31.13 6.00
N ASP A 38 12.98 -31.15 4.77
CA ASP A 38 12.42 -30.40 3.64
C ASP A 38 11.07 -30.97 3.14
N ASP A 39 10.84 -32.27 3.35
CA ASP A 39 9.59 -32.95 3.05
C ASP A 39 8.40 -32.45 3.91
N ALA A 40 8.66 -31.86 5.08
CA ALA A 40 7.63 -31.23 5.92
C ALA A 40 6.92 -30.05 5.22
N LEU A 41 7.45 -29.55 4.10
CA LEU A 41 6.78 -28.52 3.30
C LEU A 41 5.44 -29.04 2.76
N ALA A 42 5.38 -30.32 2.37
CA ALA A 42 4.14 -30.93 1.89
C ALA A 42 3.08 -31.05 2.99
N ASP A 43 3.50 -31.27 4.24
CA ASP A 43 2.61 -31.31 5.40
C ASP A 43 2.01 -29.92 5.68
N ILE A 44 2.81 -28.86 5.53
CA ILE A 44 2.33 -27.47 5.63
C ILE A 44 1.29 -27.20 4.53
N ASP A 45 1.59 -27.58 3.28
CA ASP A 45 0.67 -27.35 2.15
C ASP A 45 -0.67 -28.06 2.36
N ALA A 46 -0.62 -29.31 2.83
CA ALA A 46 -1.80 -30.10 3.15
C ALA A 46 -2.59 -29.53 4.33
N ALA A 47 -1.92 -28.98 5.34
CA ALA A 47 -2.56 -28.43 6.54
C ALA A 47 -3.33 -27.14 6.27
N VAL A 48 -2.85 -26.32 5.33
CA VAL A 48 -3.50 -25.07 4.94
C VAL A 48 -4.60 -25.31 3.91
N THR A 49 -4.42 -26.30 3.03
CA THR A 49 -5.43 -26.71 2.07
C THR A 49 -6.71 -27.17 2.78
N GLY A 50 -7.84 -26.60 2.37
CA GLY A 50 -9.17 -26.89 2.93
C GLY A 50 -9.58 -26.00 4.11
N LEU A 51 -8.69 -25.18 4.66
CA LEU A 51 -9.07 -24.19 5.68
C LEU A 51 -10.09 -23.19 5.13
N PRO A 52 -11.04 -22.68 5.95
CA PRO A 52 -11.92 -21.58 5.55
C PRO A 52 -11.12 -20.33 5.19
N VAL A 53 -11.56 -19.57 4.18
CA VAL A 53 -10.87 -18.31 3.79
C VAL A 53 -10.97 -17.21 4.85
N GLU A 54 -11.85 -17.39 5.83
CA GLU A 54 -12.08 -16.54 7.00
C GLU A 54 -11.14 -16.89 8.15
N ALA A 55 -10.35 -17.97 8.05
CA ALA A 55 -9.36 -18.32 9.06
C ALA A 55 -8.40 -17.15 9.27
N ASP A 56 -8.18 -16.80 10.54
CA ASP A 56 -7.24 -15.77 10.93
C ASP A 56 -5.81 -16.32 10.96
N VAL A 57 -4.84 -15.42 11.15
CA VAL A 57 -3.40 -15.79 11.19
C VAL A 57 -3.13 -16.84 12.27
N ALA A 58 -3.82 -16.77 13.42
CA ALA A 58 -3.60 -17.67 14.55
C ALA A 58 -4.12 -19.09 14.25
N ALA A 59 -5.29 -19.21 13.63
CA ALA A 59 -5.86 -20.48 13.21
C ALA A 59 -5.00 -21.17 12.14
N ILE A 60 -4.51 -20.41 11.15
CA ILE A 60 -3.60 -20.93 10.12
C ILE A 60 -2.28 -21.38 10.76
N ALA A 61 -1.68 -20.55 11.63
CA ALA A 61 -0.45 -20.89 12.34
C ALA A 61 -0.60 -22.14 13.22
N ALA A 62 -1.77 -22.34 13.84
CA ALA A 62 -2.06 -23.54 14.63
C ALA A 62 -2.15 -24.80 13.74
N ALA A 63 -2.79 -24.71 12.57
CA ALA A 63 -2.84 -25.81 11.62
C ALA A 63 -1.44 -26.21 11.14
N VAL A 64 -0.60 -25.22 10.77
CA VAL A 64 0.79 -25.44 10.39
C VAL A 64 1.58 -26.09 11.52
N ARG A 65 1.48 -25.57 12.76
CA ARG A 65 2.16 -26.17 13.93
C ARG A 65 1.74 -27.62 14.20
N GLY A 66 0.46 -27.94 13.99
CA GLY A 66 -0.06 -29.28 14.23
C GLY A 66 0.33 -30.30 13.16
N ALA A 67 0.73 -29.86 11.98
CA ALA A 67 1.13 -30.73 10.87
C ALA A 67 2.64 -31.00 10.81
N LEU A 68 3.45 -30.13 11.42
CA LEU A 68 4.90 -30.30 11.44
C LEU A 68 5.31 -31.54 12.25
N PRO A 69 6.29 -32.33 11.78
CA PRO A 69 6.82 -33.45 12.53
C PRO A 69 7.60 -32.97 13.78
N ASP A 70 7.70 -33.86 14.76
CA ASP A 70 8.45 -33.57 15.99
C ASP A 70 9.91 -33.23 15.66
N GLY A 71 10.35 -32.06 16.13
CA GLY A 71 11.72 -31.58 15.91
C GLY A 71 11.95 -30.82 14.60
N ALA A 72 10.91 -30.55 13.82
CA ALA A 72 11.01 -29.72 12.62
C ALA A 72 11.58 -28.32 12.94
N GLN A 73 12.49 -27.84 12.09
CA GLN A 73 13.14 -26.53 12.25
C GLN A 73 12.71 -25.59 11.12
N LEU A 74 12.10 -24.47 11.51
CA LEU A 74 11.71 -23.39 10.60
C LEU A 74 12.75 -22.28 10.71
N LEU A 75 13.54 -22.08 9.66
CA LEU A 75 14.64 -21.13 9.66
C LEU A 75 14.31 -19.93 8.78
N GLY A 76 14.12 -18.80 9.45
CA GLY A 76 13.82 -17.53 8.79
C GLY A 76 12.34 -17.26 8.55
N PHE A 77 11.45 -18.15 8.99
CA PHE A 77 10.01 -17.93 8.99
C PHE A 77 9.35 -18.60 10.19
N THR A 78 8.07 -18.28 10.42
CA THR A 78 7.26 -18.89 11.47
C THR A 78 5.90 -19.32 10.91
N PRO A 79 5.15 -20.17 11.61
CA PRO A 79 3.77 -20.50 11.25
C PRO A 79 2.88 -19.25 11.08
N GLU A 80 3.11 -18.21 11.89
CA GLU A 80 2.42 -16.91 11.79
C GLU A 80 2.82 -16.13 10.53
N ALA A 81 4.05 -16.31 10.04
CA ALA A 81 4.48 -15.74 8.77
C ALA A 81 3.70 -16.36 7.59
N VAL A 82 3.47 -17.68 7.62
CA VAL A 82 2.60 -18.38 6.64
C VAL A 82 1.17 -17.85 6.73
N GLY A 83 0.60 -17.76 7.94
CA GLY A 83 -0.74 -17.19 8.14
C GLY A 83 -0.85 -15.74 7.63
N THR A 84 0.19 -14.93 7.82
CA THR A 84 0.24 -13.55 7.30
C THR A 84 0.28 -13.52 5.78
N ALA A 85 1.10 -14.36 5.14
CA ALA A 85 1.17 -14.47 3.68
C ALA A 85 -0.17 -14.96 3.09
N VAL A 86 -0.82 -15.96 3.71
CA VAL A 86 -2.15 -16.44 3.33
C VAL A 86 -3.19 -15.34 3.46
N ARG A 87 -3.21 -14.59 4.58
CA ARG A 87 -4.13 -13.46 4.72
C ARG A 87 -3.89 -12.40 3.65
N ARG A 88 -2.65 -12.15 3.25
CA ARG A 88 -2.33 -11.23 2.16
C ARG A 88 -2.78 -11.76 0.80
N ALA A 89 -2.66 -13.06 0.54
CA ALA A 89 -3.15 -13.68 -0.69
C ALA A 89 -4.69 -13.66 -0.78
N LEU A 90 -5.38 -13.89 0.33
CA LEU A 90 -6.85 -13.91 0.42
C LEU A 90 -7.48 -12.53 0.54
N VAL A 91 -6.74 -11.54 1.06
CA VAL A 91 -7.07 -10.14 0.86
C VAL A 91 -6.79 -9.87 -0.61
N THR A 92 -7.78 -10.12 -1.45
CA THR A 92 -7.81 -9.54 -2.79
C THR A 92 -7.62 -8.05 -2.59
N ALA A 93 -6.43 -7.52 -2.89
CA ALA A 93 -6.27 -6.11 -3.14
C ALA A 93 -7.39 -5.77 -4.12
N ALA A 94 -8.34 -4.95 -3.67
CA ALA A 94 -9.46 -4.61 -4.52
C ALA A 94 -8.86 -4.08 -5.82
N GLY A 95 -9.22 -4.67 -6.95
CA GLY A 95 -8.69 -4.27 -8.24
C GLY A 95 -9.19 -2.89 -8.62
N TRP A 96 -8.52 -2.23 -9.55
CA TRP A 96 -8.96 -0.93 -10.08
C TRP A 96 -10.41 -0.94 -10.57
N ARG A 97 -10.91 -2.08 -11.06
CA ARG A 97 -12.28 -2.25 -11.57
C ARG A 97 -13.32 -2.50 -10.47
N ASP A 98 -12.90 -2.76 -9.24
CA ASP A 98 -13.80 -3.04 -8.12
C ASP A 98 -14.34 -1.75 -7.48
N PHE A 99 -13.87 -0.60 -7.96
CA PHE A 99 -14.29 0.70 -7.47
C PHE A 99 -15.05 1.50 -8.53
N GLU A 100 -16.07 2.20 -8.07
CA GLU A 100 -16.69 3.27 -8.85
C GLU A 100 -15.85 4.54 -8.68
N TRP A 101 -15.25 5.01 -9.78
CA TRP A 101 -14.32 6.12 -9.77
C TRP A 101 -15.01 7.48 -9.92
N GLU A 102 -14.46 8.48 -9.25
CA GLU A 102 -14.80 9.88 -9.47
C GLU A 102 -13.66 10.57 -10.24
N VAL A 103 -14.01 11.31 -11.30
CA VAL A 103 -13.07 12.18 -11.99
C VAL A 103 -13.44 13.62 -11.67
N VAL A 104 -12.51 14.36 -11.06
CA VAL A 104 -12.68 15.76 -10.71
C VAL A 104 -11.79 16.59 -11.64
N HIS A 105 -12.42 17.48 -12.40
CA HIS A 105 -11.73 18.50 -13.18
C HIS A 105 -12.48 19.82 -12.95
N GLU A 106 -11.83 20.71 -12.22
CA GLU A 106 -12.37 22.00 -11.82
C GLU A 106 -11.51 23.12 -12.39
N LYS A 107 -12.01 24.36 -12.32
CA LYS A 107 -11.20 25.53 -12.66
C LYS A 107 -9.92 25.59 -11.83
N ALA A 108 -8.91 26.26 -12.37
CA ALA A 108 -7.71 26.61 -11.62
C ALA A 108 -8.08 27.34 -10.31
N VAL A 109 -7.35 27.00 -9.25
CA VAL A 109 -7.47 27.60 -7.91
C VAL A 109 -6.08 27.84 -7.33
N SER A 110 -6.04 28.58 -6.22
CA SER A 110 -4.77 28.96 -5.60
C SER A 110 -3.94 27.76 -5.13
N PRO A 111 -2.61 27.92 -5.05
CA PRO A 111 -1.69 26.96 -4.44
C PRO A 111 -2.15 26.39 -3.12
N ARG A 112 -2.63 27.25 -2.22
CA ARG A 112 -3.07 26.85 -0.88
C ARG A 112 -4.34 26.02 -0.94
N MET A 113 -5.28 26.39 -1.82
CA MET A 113 -6.53 25.64 -1.99
C MET A 113 -6.24 24.25 -2.53
N ASN A 114 -5.39 24.14 -3.54
CA ASN A 114 -4.98 22.86 -4.11
C ASN A 114 -4.36 21.92 -3.07
N LEU A 115 -3.44 22.43 -2.24
CA LEU A 115 -2.82 21.63 -1.17
C LEU A 115 -3.81 21.22 -0.08
N ALA A 116 -4.75 22.09 0.28
CA ALA A 116 -5.82 21.75 1.22
C ALA A 116 -6.75 20.67 0.64
N LEU A 117 -7.07 20.75 -0.66
CA LEU A 117 -7.86 19.73 -1.35
C LEU A 117 -7.14 18.39 -1.39
N ASP A 118 -5.83 18.36 -1.67
CA ASP A 118 -5.04 17.12 -1.63
C ASP A 118 -5.15 16.45 -0.25
N GLU A 119 -4.99 17.20 0.84
CA GLU A 119 -5.10 16.66 2.21
C GLU A 119 -6.49 16.14 2.54
N VAL A 120 -7.52 16.94 2.25
CA VAL A 120 -8.91 16.60 2.56
C VAL A 120 -9.38 15.41 1.72
N LEU A 121 -9.08 15.37 0.43
CA LEU A 121 -9.48 14.28 -0.45
C LEU A 121 -8.75 12.98 -0.12
N THR A 122 -7.44 13.05 0.14
CA THR A 122 -6.67 11.88 0.61
C THR A 122 -7.29 11.29 1.87
N THR A 123 -7.52 12.13 2.89
CA THR A 123 -8.11 11.71 4.16
C THR A 123 -9.50 11.11 3.96
N ARG A 124 -10.38 11.80 3.20
CA ARG A 124 -11.76 11.31 3.00
C ARG A 124 -11.84 10.03 2.21
N VAL A 125 -10.97 9.81 1.22
CA VAL A 125 -10.91 8.53 0.50
C VAL A 125 -10.35 7.42 1.41
N GLY A 126 -9.30 7.72 2.18
CA GLY A 126 -8.75 6.79 3.16
C GLY A 126 -9.76 6.36 4.23
N ASP A 127 -10.60 7.29 4.69
CA ASP A 127 -11.68 7.06 5.66
C ASP A 127 -12.92 6.40 5.04
N GLY A 128 -12.94 6.11 3.73
CA GLY A 128 -14.11 5.57 3.04
C GLY A 128 -15.30 6.53 2.92
N ARG A 129 -15.08 7.83 3.16
CA ARG A 129 -16.09 8.89 3.08
C ARG A 129 -16.24 9.47 1.67
N ARG A 130 -15.40 9.05 0.73
CA ARG A 130 -15.44 9.44 -0.68
C ARG A 130 -14.96 8.27 -1.55
N LYS A 131 -15.45 8.23 -2.79
CA LYS A 131 -15.00 7.28 -3.83
C LYS A 131 -13.53 7.54 -4.20
N PRO A 132 -12.79 6.51 -4.66
CA PRO A 132 -11.48 6.71 -5.24
C PRO A 132 -11.57 7.77 -6.36
N THR A 133 -10.65 8.72 -6.34
CA THR A 133 -10.78 9.95 -7.12
C THR A 133 -9.51 10.19 -7.94
N LEU A 134 -9.68 10.40 -9.24
CA LEU A 134 -8.67 11.03 -10.10
C LEU A 134 -9.01 12.53 -10.20
N ARG A 135 -8.08 13.39 -9.77
CA ARG A 135 -8.22 14.84 -9.90
C ARG A 135 -7.20 15.34 -10.92
N ILE A 136 -7.67 16.09 -11.91
CA ILE A 136 -6.82 16.85 -12.84
C ILE A 136 -7.04 18.33 -12.53
N TRP A 137 -5.95 19.07 -12.33
CA TRP A 137 -6.05 20.41 -11.78
C TRP A 137 -4.86 21.31 -12.13
N GLU A 138 -5.15 22.60 -12.26
CA GLU A 138 -4.17 23.66 -12.47
C GLU A 138 -4.20 24.71 -11.34
N TRP A 139 -3.30 25.69 -11.46
CA TRP A 139 -3.03 26.73 -10.47
C TRP A 139 -3.19 28.11 -11.15
N ASP A 140 -3.86 29.04 -10.48
CA ASP A 140 -4.07 30.41 -10.95
C ASP A 140 -3.03 31.42 -10.41
N GLU A 141 -2.20 30.99 -9.45
CA GLU A 141 -1.12 31.78 -8.84
C GLU A 141 0.21 31.00 -8.86
N SER A 142 1.33 31.74 -8.84
CA SER A 142 2.68 31.18 -8.84
C SER A 142 3.12 30.81 -7.42
N ALA A 143 3.78 29.66 -7.25
CA ALA A 143 4.29 29.23 -5.95
C ALA A 143 5.56 28.38 -6.02
N VAL A 144 6.35 28.44 -4.95
CA VAL A 144 7.34 27.44 -4.60
C VAL A 144 6.71 26.46 -3.61
N VAL A 145 6.64 25.18 -3.98
CA VAL A 145 6.07 24.12 -3.15
C VAL A 145 7.18 23.24 -2.59
N ILE A 146 7.37 23.29 -1.29
CA ILE A 146 8.34 22.44 -0.59
C ILE A 146 7.69 21.17 -0.04
N GLY A 147 8.44 20.07 -0.02
CA GLY A 147 8.03 18.80 0.56
C GLY A 147 7.86 18.89 2.08
N SER A 148 7.07 17.97 2.66
CA SER A 148 6.73 17.95 4.08
C SER A 148 7.94 18.03 5.02
N PHE A 149 9.03 17.34 4.68
CA PHE A 149 10.25 17.24 5.49
C PHE A 149 11.36 18.23 5.10
N GLN A 150 11.16 19.10 4.10
CA GLN A 150 12.21 20.01 3.64
C GLN A 150 12.36 21.26 4.53
N SER A 151 13.61 21.71 4.69
CA SER A 151 13.95 22.94 5.41
C SER A 151 13.70 24.16 4.51
N LEU A 152 12.72 25.00 4.86
CA LEU A 152 12.37 26.19 4.07
C LEU A 152 13.60 27.05 3.75
N ARG A 153 14.43 27.36 4.76
CA ARG A 153 15.63 28.20 4.62
C ARG A 153 16.71 27.60 3.71
N ASN A 154 16.70 26.28 3.48
CA ASN A 154 17.69 25.62 2.63
C ASN A 154 17.21 25.55 1.17
N GLU A 155 15.90 25.55 0.94
CA GLU A 155 15.29 25.30 -0.36
C GLU A 155 14.89 26.58 -1.08
N VAL A 156 14.51 27.62 -0.33
CA VAL A 156 13.87 28.81 -0.89
C VAL A 156 14.53 30.06 -0.36
N ASP A 157 14.86 30.97 -1.27
CA ASP A 157 15.09 32.39 -0.95
C ASP A 157 13.73 33.09 -0.80
N PRO A 158 13.29 33.42 0.42
CA PRO A 158 11.97 34.01 0.64
C PRO A 158 11.88 35.45 0.11
N GLU A 159 12.98 36.19 0.08
CA GLU A 159 13.00 37.55 -0.48
C GLU A 159 12.90 37.50 -2.00
N GLY A 160 13.61 36.56 -2.62
CA GLY A 160 13.51 36.27 -4.05
C GLY A 160 12.09 35.84 -4.45
N ALA A 161 11.51 34.89 -3.72
CA ALA A 161 10.14 34.43 -3.97
C ALA A 161 9.13 35.60 -3.92
N ALA A 162 9.17 36.40 -2.85
CA ALA A 162 8.30 37.56 -2.70
C ALA A 162 8.51 38.60 -3.83
N ARG A 163 9.77 38.90 -4.17
CA ARG A 163 10.12 39.85 -5.25
C ARG A 163 9.58 39.41 -6.61
N HIS A 164 9.53 38.11 -6.86
CA HIS A 164 9.05 37.54 -8.12
C HIS A 164 7.56 37.14 -8.10
N GLY A 165 6.84 37.44 -7.01
CA GLY A 165 5.41 37.15 -6.89
C GLY A 165 5.10 35.65 -6.74
N PHE A 166 6.01 34.88 -6.16
CA PHE A 166 5.80 33.48 -5.82
C PHE A 166 5.42 33.35 -4.35
N ASP A 167 4.29 32.70 -4.10
CA ASP A 167 3.97 32.24 -2.75
C ASP A 167 4.89 31.09 -2.34
N VAL A 168 5.03 30.83 -1.05
CA VAL A 168 5.80 29.69 -0.54
C VAL A 168 4.90 28.83 0.32
N VAL A 169 4.65 27.60 -0.14
CA VAL A 169 3.71 26.68 0.48
C VAL A 169 4.34 25.30 0.69
N ARG A 170 3.80 24.53 1.64
CA ARG A 170 4.28 23.20 1.98
C ARG A 170 3.19 22.16 1.72
N ARG A 171 3.53 21.09 1.00
CA ARG A 171 2.62 19.98 0.73
C ARG A 171 2.71 18.89 1.79
N ILE A 172 1.66 18.09 1.91
CA ILE A 172 1.59 16.96 2.84
C ILE A 172 2.51 15.80 2.47
N SER A 173 2.89 15.69 1.19
CA SER A 173 3.77 14.64 0.69
C SER A 173 5.26 15.02 0.79
N GLY A 174 6.12 14.00 0.76
CA GLY A 174 7.57 14.17 0.71
C GLY A 174 8.06 14.61 -0.69
N GLY A 175 9.37 14.46 -0.94
CA GLY A 175 10.03 14.84 -2.19
C GLY A 175 10.65 16.25 -2.17
N GLY A 176 11.19 16.68 -3.31
CA GLY A 176 11.93 17.95 -3.46
C GLY A 176 11.05 19.19 -3.63
N ALA A 177 11.69 20.35 -3.72
CA ALA A 177 11.03 21.63 -3.95
C ALA A 177 10.66 21.78 -5.43
N MET A 178 9.51 22.38 -5.71
CA MET A 178 9.04 22.66 -7.08
C MET A 178 8.72 24.14 -7.23
N LEU A 179 9.23 24.76 -8.29
CA LEU A 179 8.87 26.11 -8.70
C LEU A 179 7.78 26.04 -9.76
N MET A 180 6.66 26.69 -9.53
CA MET A 180 5.48 26.58 -10.38
C MET A 180 4.91 27.95 -10.72
N ALA A 181 4.89 28.30 -12.00
CA ALA A 181 4.31 29.54 -12.47
C ALA A 181 2.82 29.36 -12.80
N ALA A 182 2.03 30.41 -12.57
CA ALA A 182 0.61 30.43 -12.90
C ALA A 182 0.38 30.08 -14.38
N GLY A 183 -0.58 29.18 -14.64
CA GLY A 183 -0.97 28.80 -16.00
C GLY A 183 0.05 27.99 -16.82
N SER A 184 1.19 27.58 -16.26
CA SER A 184 2.22 26.84 -17.00
C SER A 184 2.29 25.34 -16.68
N ILE A 185 1.38 24.83 -15.84
CA ILE A 185 1.47 23.48 -15.28
C ILE A 185 0.11 22.80 -15.27
N VAL A 186 0.10 21.53 -15.67
CA VAL A 186 -1.00 20.58 -15.46
C VAL A 186 -0.56 19.58 -14.42
N THR A 187 -1.36 19.39 -13.37
CA THR A 187 -1.10 18.41 -12.30
C THR A 187 -2.23 17.39 -12.24
N TYR A 188 -1.91 16.16 -11.82
CA TYR A 188 -2.92 15.18 -11.45
C TYR A 188 -2.62 14.61 -10.06
N SER A 189 -3.68 14.30 -9.33
CA SER A 189 -3.63 13.59 -8.06
C SER A 189 -4.53 12.37 -8.14
N LEU A 190 -4.07 11.25 -7.61
CA LEU A 190 -4.85 10.02 -7.49
C LEU A 190 -5.00 9.67 -6.01
N TYR A 191 -6.24 9.68 -5.52
CA TYR A 191 -6.57 9.34 -4.14
C TYR A 191 -7.26 7.98 -4.11
N VAL A 192 -6.69 7.04 -3.35
CA VAL A 192 -7.12 5.64 -3.38
C VAL A 192 -7.28 5.07 -1.97
N PRO A 193 -8.22 4.14 -1.76
CA PRO A 193 -8.40 3.49 -0.47
C PRO A 193 -7.22 2.57 -0.20
N ALA A 194 -6.93 2.35 1.08
CA ALA A 194 -5.84 1.46 1.52
C ALA A 194 -5.97 0.04 0.92
N SER A 195 -7.18 -0.43 0.65
CA SER A 195 -7.44 -1.74 0.04
C SER A 195 -7.01 -1.86 -1.42
N LEU A 196 -6.94 -0.76 -2.20
CA LEU A 196 -6.42 -0.79 -3.58
C LEU A 196 -4.89 -0.96 -3.59
N VAL A 197 -4.21 -0.51 -2.53
CA VAL A 197 -2.75 -0.57 -2.39
C VAL A 197 -2.29 -1.62 -1.39
N ALA A 198 -3.21 -2.44 -0.89
CA ALA A 198 -2.92 -3.52 0.04
C ALA A 198 -2.12 -4.59 -0.70
N GLY A 199 -0.80 -4.63 -0.48
CA GLY A 199 0.10 -5.59 -1.14
C GLY A 199 1.05 -4.99 -2.17
N ILE A 200 1.10 -3.66 -2.32
CA ILE A 200 2.18 -2.94 -3.04
C ILE A 200 3.33 -2.60 -2.08
#